data_AF-A0A6L3X575-F1
#
_entry.id   AF-A0A6L3X575-F1
#
_cell.length_a   1.000
_cell.length_b   1.000
_cell.length_c   1.000
_cell.angle_alpha   90.00
_cell.angle_beta   90.00
_cell.angle_gamma   90.00
#
_symmetry.space_group_name_H-M   'P 1'
#
loop_
_entity.id
_entity.type
_entity.pdbx_description
1 polymer ?
#
loop_
_entity_poly.entity_id
_entity_poly.type
_entity_poly.pdbx_seq_one_letter_code
_entity_poly.pdbx_strand_id
1 'polypeptide(L)' 'MTVIYQTTITRIGQSAADALSDQMLITFREGAPADIEEFCFFPGSYNHLRAPGTG' A
#
# COMPACT_ATOMS: atom_id res chain seq x y z
N MET A 1 15.74 -8.76 -11.44
CA MET A 1 15.01 -7.93 -10.46
C MET A 1 14.67 -8.83 -9.28
N THR A 2 15.34 -8.69 -8.15
CA THR A 2 15.12 -9.56 -6.98
C THR A 2 14.23 -8.82 -5.99
N VAL A 3 12.99 -9.29 -5.84
CA VAL A 3 12.10 -8.81 -4.77
C VAL A 3 12.71 -9.27 -3.44
N ILE A 4 12.72 -8.42 -2.43
CA ILE A 4 13.24 -8.73 -1.09
C ILE A 4 12.15 -8.73 -0.02
N TYR A 5 11.06 -8.02 -0.29
CA TYR A 5 9.87 -7.97 0.54
C TYR A 5 8.64 -7.84 -0.33
N GLN A 6 7.57 -8.54 0.03
CA GLN A 6 6.27 -8.42 -0.61
C GLN A 6 5.21 -8.09 0.45
N THR A 7 4.25 -7.25 0.07
CA THR A 7 3.07 -6.93 0.89
C THR A 7 1.83 -6.92 0.01
N THR A 8 0.66 -7.12 0.63
CA THR A 8 -0.64 -7.07 -0.03
C THR A 8 -1.38 -5.81 0.42
N ILE A 9 -1.96 -5.09 -0.54
CA ILE A 9 -2.84 -3.95 -0.25
C ILE A 9 -4.21 -4.48 0.17
N THR A 10 -4.69 -4.10 1.35
CA THR A 10 -5.98 -4.56 1.90
C THR A 10 -7.07 -3.52 1.82
N ARG A 11 -6.71 -2.22 1.75
CA ARG A 11 -7.66 -1.15 1.43
C ARG A 11 -7.04 -0.19 0.43
N ILE A 12 -7.88 0.33 -0.44
CA ILE A 12 -7.53 1.33 -1.44
C ILE A 12 -8.52 2.48 -1.26
N GLY A 13 -8.01 3.69 -1.12
CA GLY A 13 -8.82 4.90 -1.10
C GLY A 13 -9.54 5.12 -2.44
N GLN A 14 -10.69 5.81 -2.40
CA GLN A 14 -11.55 6.00 -3.57
C GLN A 14 -10.84 6.75 -4.72
N SER A 15 -10.00 7.71 -4.37
CA SER A 15 -9.23 8.58 -5.26
C SER A 15 -7.78 8.09 -5.45
N ALA A 16 -7.38 6.98 -4.83
CA ALA A 16 -6.01 6.46 -4.91
C ALA A 16 -5.63 6.00 -6.34
N ALA A 17 -6.62 5.57 -7.13
CA ALA A 17 -6.41 5.22 -8.53
C ALA A 17 -6.06 6.44 -9.40
N ASP A 18 -6.56 7.62 -9.05
CA ASP A 18 -6.29 8.87 -9.76
C ASP A 18 -4.83 9.28 -9.58
N ALA A 19 -4.35 9.24 -8.32
CA ALA A 19 -2.94 9.43 -8.00
C ALA A 19 -2.04 8.41 -8.72
N LEU A 20 -2.47 7.13 -8.79
CA LEU A 20 -1.71 6.11 -9.51
C LEU A 20 -1.66 6.36 -11.03
N SER A 21 -2.74 6.91 -11.60
CA SER A 21 -2.78 7.32 -13.01
C SER A 21 -1.78 8.44 -13.30
N ASP A 22 -1.52 9.30 -12.31
CA ASP A 22 -0.45 10.31 -12.34
C ASP A 22 0.94 9.74 -11.99
N GLN A 23 1.09 8.42 -12.03
CA GLN A 23 2.30 7.69 -11.65
C GLN A 23 2.74 7.91 -10.19
N MET A 24 1.80 8.26 -9.31
CA MET A 24 2.05 8.51 -7.89
C MET A 24 1.45 7.40 -7.01
N LEU A 25 2.31 6.69 -6.27
CA LEU A 25 1.88 5.69 -5.30
C LEU A 25 2.01 6.26 -3.88
N ILE A 26 0.87 6.54 -3.25
CA ILE A 26 0.82 7.02 -1.87
C ILE A 26 0.45 5.84 -0.97
N THR A 27 1.34 5.49 -0.04
CA THR A 27 1.06 4.44 0.95
C THR A 27 0.99 5.04 2.34
N PHE A 28 0.04 4.56 3.16
CA PHE A 28 -0.11 5.04 4.53
C PHE A 28 -0.17 3.89 5.52
N ARG A 29 0.29 4.16 6.74
CA ARG A 29 0.08 3.30 7.91
C ARG A 29 -1.33 3.52 8.45
N GLU A 30 -1.85 2.57 9.22
CA GLU A 30 -3.06 2.76 10.03
C GLU A 30 -3.06 4.13 10.73
N GLY A 31 -4.17 4.85 10.65
CA GLY A 31 -4.33 6.18 11.24
C GLY A 31 -4.03 7.36 10.31
N ALA A 32 -4.11 7.17 8.98
CA ALA A 32 -4.12 8.28 8.05
C ALA A 32 -5.32 9.23 8.35
N PRO A 33 -5.12 10.56 8.31
CA PRO A 33 -6.23 11.51 8.30
C PRO A 33 -7.25 11.17 7.21
N ALA A 34 -8.55 11.34 7.50
CA ALA A 34 -9.62 10.98 6.58
C ALA A 34 -9.48 11.64 5.19
N ASP A 35 -9.03 12.90 5.14
CA ASP A 35 -8.80 13.67 3.90
C ASP A 35 -7.73 13.06 2.98
N ILE A 36 -6.76 12.34 3.53
CA ILE A 36 -5.72 11.69 2.71
C ILE A 36 -5.98 10.19 2.55
N GLU A 37 -6.85 9.61 3.38
CA GLU A 37 -7.22 8.19 3.31
C GLU A 37 -7.79 7.86 1.92
N GLU A 38 -8.53 8.78 1.31
CA GLU A 38 -9.11 8.60 -0.02
C GLU A 38 -8.06 8.47 -1.13
N PHE A 39 -6.84 8.98 -0.96
CA PHE A 39 -5.76 8.91 -1.96
C PHE A 39 -4.75 7.79 -1.69
N CYS A 40 -4.90 7.04 -0.59
CA CYS A 40 -3.87 6.13 -0.10
C CYS A 40 -4.13 4.64 -0.42
N PHE A 41 -3.04 3.90 -0.60
CA PHE A 41 -3.00 2.44 -0.62
C PHE A 41 -2.56 1.93 0.76
N PHE A 42 -3.38 1.11 1.38
CA PHE A 42 -3.14 0.58 2.72
C PHE A 42 -2.62 -0.85 2.65
N PRO A 43 -1.34 -1.09 2.96
CA PRO A 43 -0.84 -2.45 3.12
C PRO A 43 -1.46 -3.10 4.37
N GLY A 44 -1.96 -4.32 4.22
CA GLY A 44 -2.43 -5.11 5.36
C GLY A 44 -1.25 -5.72 6.10
N SER A 45 -1.05 -5.33 7.36
CA SER A 45 -0.05 -5.87 8.30
C SER A 45 1.41 -5.93 7.79
N TYR A 46 2.24 -5.03 8.31
CA TYR A 46 3.70 -5.07 8.14
C TYR A 46 4.38 -6.29 8.78
N ASN A 47 3.64 -7.08 9.59
CA ASN A 47 4.16 -8.29 10.23
C ASN A 47 4.41 -9.42 9.20
N HIS A 48 4.06 -9.20 7.93
CA HIS A 48 4.28 -10.10 6.81
C HIS A 48 5.02 -9.44 5.64
N LEU A 49 5.99 -8.56 5.90
CA LEU A 49 7.07 -8.34 4.95
C LEU A 49 7.86 -9.66 4.81
N ARG A 50 7.31 -10.62 4.07
CA ARG A 50 7.89 -11.94 3.86
C ARG A 50 9.00 -11.77 2.84
N ALA A 51 10.17 -12.29 3.17
CA ALA A 51 11.19 -12.54 2.15
C ALA A 51 10.57 -13.47 1.10
N PRO A 52 10.70 -13.18 -0.20
CA PRO A 52 10.20 -14.08 -1.22
C PRO A 52 10.91 -15.43 -1.09
N GLY A 53 10.15 -16.50 -0.88
CA GLY A 53 10.67 -17.88 -0.78
C GLY A 53 10.49 -18.58 0.57
N THR A 54 10.07 -17.90 1.64
CA THR A 54 9.65 -18.58 2.87
C THR A 54 8.16 -18.94 2.77
N GLY A 55 7.89 -20.12 2.20
CA GLY A 55 6.60 -20.82 2.24
C GLY A 55 6.50 -21.69 3.49
#